data_AF-A0A819VVU7-F1
#
_entry.id   AF-A0A819VVU7-F1
#
_cell.length_a   1.000
_cell.length_b   1.000
_cell.length_c   1.000
_cell.angle_alpha   90.00
_cell.angle_beta   90.00
_cell.angle_gamma   90.00
#
_symmetry.space_group_name_H-M   'P 1'
#
loop_
_entity.id
_entity.type
_entity.pdbx_description
1 polymer ?
#
loop_
_entity_poly.entity_id
_entity_poly.type
_entity_poly.pdbx_seq_one_letter_code
_entity_poly.pdbx_strand_id
1 'polypeptide(L)'
;MYYKSSPIIFFIWVILITQCISFPHLASKRGLDYNQPSDHPFIPPGSNDIRGPCPALNTAANHGYLNRSGITNFDELVIMQQFLYNIGLDLAIILATIGVALDGDIITGKLSIGRQSSKVPGILTTPSGLNSHNRFEGDASLTRNDIFLANGDDFTFNSTLFE
;
A
#
# COMPACT_ATOMS: atom_id res chain seq x y z
N MET A 1 45.34 21.26 5.94
CA MET A 1 44.76 20.45 4.84
C MET A 1 43.24 20.54 4.99
N TYR A 2 42.59 21.47 4.29
CA TYR A 2 41.14 21.69 4.40
C TYR A 2 40.43 20.71 3.45
N TYR A 3 39.66 19.78 4.01
CA TYR A 3 38.82 18.88 3.22
C TYR A 3 37.64 19.69 2.67
N LYS A 4 37.70 20.03 1.38
CA LYS A 4 36.61 20.71 0.67
C LYS A 4 35.49 19.67 0.45
N SER A 5 34.50 19.66 1.32
CA SER A 5 33.31 18.81 1.17
C SER A 5 32.64 19.14 -0.17
N SER A 6 32.47 18.11 -1.00
CA SER A 6 31.86 18.24 -2.32
C SER A 6 30.40 18.70 -2.14
N PRO A 7 29.90 19.72 -2.89
CA PRO A 7 28.54 20.22 -2.74
C PRO A 7 27.50 19.12 -2.93
N ILE A 8 27.82 18.09 -3.72
CA ILE A 8 26.97 16.91 -3.95
C ILE A 8 26.70 16.14 -2.65
N ILE A 9 27.70 15.99 -1.77
CA ILE A 9 27.53 15.28 -0.50
C ILE A 9 26.62 16.09 0.43
N PHE A 10 26.73 17.43 0.41
CA PHE A 10 25.86 18.32 1.17
C PHE A 10 24.41 18.27 0.67
N PHE A 11 24.20 18.23 -0.65
CA PHE A 11 22.86 18.08 -1.23
C PHE A 11 22.23 16.72 -0.93
N ILE A 12 22.99 15.63 -0.99
CA ILE A 12 22.50 14.28 -0.62
C ILE A 12 22.15 14.22 0.87
N TRP A 13 22.99 14.80 1.73
CA TRP A 13 22.72 14.89 3.18
C TRP A 13 21.49 15.75 3.48
N VAL A 14 21.32 16.88 2.80
CA VAL A 14 20.13 17.72 2.94
C VAL A 14 18.90 16.93 2.51
N ILE A 15 18.89 16.27 1.34
CA ILE A 15 17.75 15.49 0.85
C ILE A 15 17.37 14.34 1.81
N LEU A 16 18.35 13.60 2.34
CA LEU A 16 18.11 12.53 3.31
C LEU A 16 17.53 13.05 4.63
N ILE A 17 18.01 14.22 5.11
CA ILE A 17 17.49 14.87 6.31
C ILE A 17 16.08 15.44 6.06
N THR A 18 15.81 16.08 4.93
CA THR A 18 14.46 16.60 4.63
C THR A 18 13.44 15.48 4.49
N GLN A 19 13.83 14.30 3.98
CA GLN A 19 12.94 13.14 3.96
C GLN A 19 12.55 12.73 5.39
N CYS A 20 13.52 12.57 6.30
CA CYS A 20 13.24 12.28 7.72
C CYS A 20 12.32 13.31 8.41
N ILE A 21 12.45 14.60 8.10
CA ILE A 21 11.66 15.67 8.76
C ILE A 21 10.26 15.83 8.11
N SER A 22 10.10 15.47 6.84
CA SER A 22 8.82 15.61 6.12
C SER A 22 7.84 14.45 6.36
N PHE A 23 8.36 13.25 6.69
CA PHE A 23 7.53 12.07 6.97
C PHE A 23 6.50 12.26 8.09
N PRO A 24 6.82 12.85 9.26
CA PRO A 24 5.81 13.10 10.30
C PRO A 24 4.74 14.12 9.88
N HIS A 25 5.01 15.00 8.91
CA HIS A 25 4.01 15.95 8.42
C HIS A 25 2.95 15.32 7.50
N LEU A 26 3.26 14.19 6.83
CA LEU A 26 2.29 13.46 6.02
C LEU A 26 1.33 12.60 6.88
N ALA A 27 1.79 12.11 8.04
CA ALA A 27 0.97 11.36 8.99
C ALA A 27 -0.22 12.18 9.56
N SER A 28 -0.06 13.51 9.62
CA SER A 28 -1.05 14.42 10.20
C SER A 28 -2.37 14.51 9.42
N LYS A 29 -2.42 14.10 8.14
CA LYS A 29 -3.61 14.30 7.27
C LYS A 29 -4.87 13.54 7.70
N ARG A 30 -4.78 12.51 8.56
CA ARG A 30 -5.96 11.78 9.08
C ARG A 30 -6.20 11.95 10.59
N GLY A 31 -5.37 12.74 11.28
CA GLY A 31 -5.51 12.96 12.73
C GLY A 31 -5.23 11.71 13.60
N LEU A 32 -4.64 10.66 13.03
CA LEU A 32 -4.21 9.45 13.74
C LEU A 32 -2.69 9.44 13.84
N ASP A 33 -2.16 9.17 15.02
CA ASP A 33 -0.74 8.91 15.18
C ASP A 33 -0.46 7.44 14.88
N TYR A 34 0.28 7.18 13.81
CA TYR A 34 0.71 5.84 13.40
C TYR A 34 1.45 5.08 14.51
N ASN A 35 2.04 5.79 15.48
CA ASN A 35 2.77 5.21 16.61
C ASN A 35 1.91 4.95 17.84
N GLN A 36 0.60 5.28 17.82
CA GLN A 36 -0.32 5.01 18.93
C GLN A 36 -1.26 3.85 18.59
N PRO A 37 -1.03 2.64 19.11
CA PRO A 37 -1.89 1.49 18.82
C PRO A 37 -3.37 1.70 19.18
N SER A 38 -3.66 2.54 20.18
CA SER A 38 -5.02 2.90 20.60
C SER A 38 -5.83 3.60 19.50
N ASP A 39 -5.15 4.27 18.57
CA ASP A 39 -5.77 5.00 17.46
C ASP A 39 -6.11 4.06 16.29
N HIS A 40 -5.67 2.80 16.38
CA HIS A 40 -5.77 1.78 15.32
C HIS A 40 -6.52 0.50 15.76
N PRO A 41 -7.72 0.59 16.36
CA PRO A 41 -8.47 -0.59 16.73
C PRO A 41 -8.92 -1.38 15.48
N PHE A 42 -9.02 -2.69 15.64
CA PHE A 42 -9.65 -3.53 14.64
C PHE A 42 -11.12 -3.13 14.48
N ILE A 43 -11.53 -2.93 13.23
CA ILE A 43 -12.94 -2.79 12.85
C ILE A 43 -13.15 -3.71 11.64
N PRO A 44 -14.14 -4.63 11.68
CA PRO A 44 -14.43 -5.48 10.55
C PRO A 44 -14.83 -4.64 9.32
N PRO A 45 -14.49 -5.07 8.10
CA PRO A 45 -14.87 -4.35 6.90
C PRO A 45 -16.40 -4.29 6.76
N GLY A 46 -16.92 -3.12 6.42
CA GLY A 46 -18.33 -2.95 6.06
C GLY A 46 -18.65 -3.52 4.68
N SER A 47 -19.94 -3.57 4.33
CA SER A 47 -20.41 -4.13 3.05
C SER A 47 -19.86 -3.42 1.80
N ASN A 48 -19.46 -2.16 1.93
CA ASN A 48 -18.92 -1.34 0.85
C ASN A 48 -17.38 -1.25 0.87
N ASP A 49 -16.72 -1.83 1.87
CA ASP A 49 -15.28 -1.79 1.99
C ASP A 49 -14.65 -2.87 1.11
N ILE A 50 -13.49 -2.55 0.52
CA ILE A 50 -12.78 -3.44 -0.40
C ILE A 50 -11.60 -4.07 0.33
N ARG A 51 -11.48 -5.38 0.18
CA ARG A 51 -10.34 -6.21 0.57
C ARG A 51 -9.93 -7.04 -0.64
N GLY A 52 -8.69 -7.51 -0.67
CA GLY A 52 -8.15 -8.26 -1.80
C GLY A 52 -7.16 -9.35 -1.39
N PRO A 53 -6.24 -9.74 -2.28
CA PRO A 53 -5.39 -10.91 -2.06
C PRO A 53 -4.31 -10.66 -1.00
N CYS A 54 -3.90 -9.41 -0.76
CA CYS A 54 -2.83 -9.09 0.17
C CYS A 54 -3.31 -9.04 1.64
N PRO A 55 -2.91 -10.00 2.51
CA PRO A 55 -3.34 -10.02 3.90
C PRO A 55 -2.83 -8.81 4.70
N ALA A 56 -1.64 -8.29 4.36
CA ALA A 56 -1.07 -7.11 5.00
C ALA A 56 -1.94 -5.87 4.74
N LEU A 57 -2.28 -5.57 3.48
CA LEU A 57 -3.14 -4.42 3.17
C LEU A 57 -4.54 -4.56 3.77
N ASN A 58 -5.08 -5.78 3.80
CA ASN A 58 -6.37 -6.04 4.44
C ASN A 58 -6.35 -5.73 5.94
N THR A 59 -5.29 -6.14 6.63
CA THR A 59 -5.07 -5.86 8.05
C THR A 59 -4.91 -4.36 8.28
N ALA A 60 -4.07 -3.70 7.49
CA ALA A 60 -3.85 -2.26 7.58
C ALA A 60 -5.14 -1.45 7.40
N ALA A 61 -6.02 -1.83 6.47
CA ALA A 61 -7.33 -1.21 6.30
C ALA A 61 -8.29 -1.55 7.45
N ASN A 62 -8.28 -2.79 7.97
CA ASN A 62 -9.06 -3.18 9.15
C ASN A 62 -8.62 -2.48 10.44
N HIS A 63 -7.40 -1.94 10.49
CA HIS A 63 -6.86 -1.18 11.62
C HIS A 63 -6.77 0.34 11.36
N GLY A 64 -7.23 0.83 10.19
CA GLY A 64 -7.25 2.26 9.89
C GLY A 64 -5.88 2.88 9.59
N TYR A 65 -4.84 2.07 9.43
CA TYR A 65 -3.55 2.51 8.90
C TYR A 65 -3.69 2.90 7.42
N LEU A 66 -4.47 2.13 6.66
CA LEU A 66 -5.02 2.57 5.37
C LEU A 66 -6.45 3.08 5.53
N ASN A 67 -6.93 3.81 4.53
CA ASN A 67 -8.35 4.13 4.42
C ASN A 67 -9.18 2.83 4.49
N ARG A 68 -10.10 2.76 5.47
CA ARG A 68 -10.89 1.55 5.77
C ARG A 68 -11.73 1.07 4.58
N SER A 69 -12.06 1.98 3.65
CA SER A 69 -12.76 1.64 2.41
C SER A 69 -11.99 0.74 1.44
N GLY A 70 -10.68 0.58 1.63
CA GLY A 70 -9.81 -0.17 0.73
C GLY A 70 -9.35 0.61 -0.50
N ILE A 71 -9.63 1.92 -0.55
CA ILE A 71 -9.07 2.84 -1.55
C ILE A 71 -7.96 3.66 -0.90
N THR A 72 -6.73 3.41 -1.33
CA THR A 72 -5.51 4.03 -0.78
C THR A 72 -4.83 4.92 -1.82
N ASN A 73 -3.74 5.56 -1.43
CA ASN A 73 -2.82 6.25 -2.32
C ASN A 73 -1.35 5.88 -2.03
N PHE A 74 -0.46 6.29 -2.92
CA PHE A 74 0.98 6.03 -2.83
C PHE A 74 1.58 6.39 -1.46
N ASP A 75 1.32 7.60 -0.95
CA ASP A 75 1.88 8.06 0.33
C ASP A 75 1.36 7.21 1.50
N GLU A 76 0.06 6.90 1.51
CA GLU A 76 -0.53 6.03 2.53
C GLU A 76 0.09 4.63 2.52
N LEU A 77 0.36 4.07 1.33
CA LEU A 77 1.03 2.78 1.19
C LEU A 77 2.45 2.83 1.76
N VAL A 78 3.26 3.82 1.40
CA VAL A 78 4.66 3.94 1.85
C VAL A 78 4.74 4.18 3.35
N ILE A 79 3.89 5.05 3.90
CA ILE A 79 3.86 5.36 5.33
C ILE A 79 3.39 4.13 6.11
N MET A 80 2.27 3.53 5.73
CA MET A 80 1.74 2.37 6.43
C MET A 80 2.72 1.20 6.46
N GLN A 81 3.40 0.91 5.35
CA GLN A 81 4.39 -0.17 5.30
C GLN A 81 5.52 0.03 6.31
N GLN A 82 6.01 1.27 6.44
CA GLN A 82 7.07 1.59 7.41
C GLN A 82 6.56 1.52 8.85
N PHE A 83 5.41 2.13 9.16
CA PHE A 83 4.97 2.25 10.55
C PHE A 83 4.28 1.00 11.10
N LEU A 84 3.48 0.29 10.29
CA LEU A 84 2.76 -0.90 10.74
C LEU A 84 3.64 -2.16 10.66
N TYR A 85 4.45 -2.27 9.61
CA TYR A 85 5.21 -3.49 9.31
C TYR A 85 6.72 -3.35 9.43
N ASN A 86 7.23 -2.15 9.76
CA ASN A 86 8.66 -1.88 9.85
C ASN A 86 9.42 -2.24 8.56
N ILE A 87 8.76 -2.06 7.40
CA ILE A 87 9.36 -2.27 6.08
C ILE A 87 10.29 -1.08 5.79
N GLY A 88 11.50 -1.37 5.29
CA GLY A 88 12.45 -0.32 4.87
C GLY A 88 11.87 0.60 3.80
N LEU A 89 12.28 1.87 3.82
CA LEU A 89 11.74 2.89 2.90
C LEU A 89 11.91 2.52 1.42
N ASP A 90 13.05 1.93 1.07
CA ASP A 90 13.36 1.45 -0.27
C ASP A 90 12.35 0.40 -0.75
N LEU A 91 12.12 -0.64 0.05
CA LEU A 91 11.14 -1.68 -0.27
C LEU A 91 9.70 -1.14 -0.28
N ALA A 92 9.37 -0.26 0.67
CA ALA A 92 8.04 0.36 0.74
C ALA A 92 7.72 1.18 -0.51
N ILE A 93 8.69 1.96 -1.00
CA ILE A 93 8.59 2.71 -2.25
C ILE A 93 8.46 1.78 -3.45
N ILE A 94 9.28 0.73 -3.53
CA ILE A 94 9.23 -0.22 -4.66
C ILE A 94 7.85 -0.89 -4.74
N LEU A 95 7.33 -1.41 -3.62
CA LEU A 95 6.03 -2.09 -3.58
C LEU A 95 4.88 -1.13 -3.91
N ALA A 96 4.89 0.09 -3.34
CA ALA A 96 3.87 1.10 -3.65
C ALA A 96 3.92 1.53 -5.12
N THR A 97 5.13 1.66 -5.69
CA THR A 97 5.32 2.04 -7.10
C THR A 97 4.76 0.96 -8.02
N ILE A 98 5.13 -0.31 -7.81
CA ILE A 98 4.67 -1.42 -8.65
C ILE A 98 3.14 -1.56 -8.54
N GLY A 99 2.57 -1.50 -7.33
CA GLY A 99 1.13 -1.58 -7.13
C GLY A 99 0.35 -0.47 -7.83
N VAL A 100 0.79 0.78 -7.69
CA VAL A 100 0.14 1.92 -8.37
C VAL A 100 0.34 1.87 -9.89
N ALA A 101 1.52 1.47 -10.37
CA ALA A 101 1.83 1.43 -11.79
C ALA A 101 1.05 0.34 -12.54
N LEU A 102 0.86 -0.84 -11.94
CA LEU A 102 0.21 -1.96 -12.59
C LEU A 102 -1.32 -1.94 -12.42
N ASP A 103 -1.82 -1.59 -11.23
CA ASP A 103 -3.23 -1.77 -10.87
C ASP A 103 -3.93 -0.49 -10.40
N GLY A 104 -3.19 0.60 -10.25
CA GLY A 104 -3.67 1.90 -9.80
C GLY A 104 -3.77 2.95 -10.90
N ASP A 105 -4.06 4.18 -10.49
CA ASP A 105 -4.05 5.36 -11.33
C ASP A 105 -2.78 6.18 -11.06
N ILE A 106 -1.83 6.13 -11.98
CA ILE A 106 -0.52 6.79 -11.86
C ILE A 106 -0.62 8.32 -11.72
N ILE A 107 -1.70 8.95 -12.21
CA ILE A 107 -1.84 10.40 -12.14
C ILE A 107 -2.28 10.84 -10.74
N THR A 108 -3.23 10.11 -10.16
CA THR A 108 -3.73 10.42 -8.82
C THR A 108 -2.98 9.69 -7.70
N GLY A 109 -2.13 8.72 -8.06
CA GLY A 109 -1.44 7.82 -7.14
C GLY A 109 -2.38 6.87 -6.39
N LYS A 110 -3.66 6.75 -6.80
CA LYS A 110 -4.67 5.97 -6.10
C LYS A 110 -4.65 4.50 -6.51
N LEU A 111 -4.98 3.63 -5.57
CA LEU A 111 -5.06 2.18 -5.77
C LEU A 111 -6.24 1.60 -4.99
N SER A 112 -6.93 0.63 -5.57
CA SER A 112 -7.85 -0.25 -4.85
C SER A 112 -7.10 -1.47 -4.37
N ILE A 113 -7.17 -1.80 -3.07
CA ILE A 113 -6.47 -2.97 -2.50
C ILE A 113 -7.16 -4.31 -2.84
N GLY A 114 -8.20 -4.28 -3.66
CA GLY A 114 -8.90 -5.47 -4.14
C GLY A 114 -9.55 -5.22 -5.50
N ARG A 115 -10.86 -5.47 -5.64
CA ARG A 115 -11.59 -5.29 -6.91
C ARG A 115 -11.49 -3.87 -7.51
N GLN A 116 -11.75 -3.76 -8.81
CA GLN A 116 -11.90 -2.49 -9.52
C GLN A 116 -12.95 -1.59 -8.86
N SER A 117 -12.67 -0.28 -8.82
CA SER A 117 -13.53 0.70 -8.17
C SER A 117 -13.53 2.02 -8.92
N SER A 118 -14.71 2.62 -9.12
CA SER A 118 -14.86 3.96 -9.70
C SER A 118 -14.23 5.07 -8.86
N LYS A 119 -13.84 4.77 -7.62
CA LYS A 119 -13.10 5.69 -6.74
C LYS A 119 -11.62 5.85 -7.15
N VAL A 120 -11.14 5.02 -8.07
CA VAL A 120 -9.82 5.11 -8.71
C VAL A 120 -10.05 5.53 -10.18
N PRO A 121 -9.86 6.81 -10.55
CA PRO A 121 -10.41 7.36 -11.80
C PRO A 121 -9.81 6.79 -13.08
N GLY A 122 -8.52 6.45 -13.09
CA GLY A 122 -7.85 5.90 -14.27
C GLY A 122 -7.72 6.91 -15.41
N ILE A 123 -7.14 8.08 -15.15
CA ILE A 123 -7.08 9.17 -16.14
C ILE A 123 -6.25 8.77 -17.37
N LEU A 124 -5.12 8.10 -17.17
CA LEU A 124 -4.22 7.61 -18.23
C LEU A 124 -3.99 6.08 -18.16
N THR A 125 -4.69 5.40 -17.28
CA THR A 125 -4.52 3.96 -16.98
C THR A 125 -5.88 3.30 -16.84
N THR A 126 -5.91 1.97 -16.89
CA THR A 126 -7.12 1.19 -16.58
C THR A 126 -6.92 0.52 -15.23
N PRO A 127 -7.18 1.23 -14.11
CA PRO A 127 -6.99 0.70 -12.76
C PRO A 127 -8.00 -0.41 -12.49
N SER A 128 -7.50 -1.63 -12.41
CA SER A 128 -8.28 -2.85 -12.14
C SER A 128 -8.28 -3.22 -10.66
N GLY A 129 -7.39 -2.63 -9.85
CA GLY A 129 -7.18 -2.99 -8.46
C GLY A 129 -6.46 -4.33 -8.30
N LEU A 130 -6.01 -4.64 -7.07
CA LEU A 130 -5.15 -5.79 -6.79
C LEU A 130 -5.81 -7.17 -6.97
N ASN A 131 -7.11 -7.28 -7.23
CA ASN A 131 -7.72 -8.56 -7.65
C ASN A 131 -7.48 -8.87 -9.14
N SER A 132 -6.74 -8.03 -9.86
CA SER A 132 -6.47 -8.27 -11.27
C SER A 132 -5.31 -9.24 -11.45
N HIS A 133 -5.63 -10.44 -11.91
CA HIS A 133 -4.64 -11.44 -12.26
C HIS A 133 -3.68 -11.01 -13.38
N ASN A 134 -2.45 -11.55 -13.36
CA ASN A 134 -1.35 -11.25 -14.31
C ASN A 134 -0.95 -9.77 -14.35
N ARG A 135 -1.09 -9.08 -13.22
CA ARG A 135 -0.62 -7.72 -12.99
C ARG A 135 0.34 -7.73 -11.81
N PHE A 136 -0.13 -7.32 -10.64
CA PHE A 136 0.55 -7.58 -9.38
C PHE A 136 0.18 -8.97 -8.82
N GLU A 137 -1.09 -9.34 -8.92
CA GLU A 137 -1.60 -10.64 -8.49
C GLU A 137 -1.15 -11.74 -9.47
N GLY A 138 -0.86 -12.95 -8.95
CA GLY A 138 -0.42 -14.10 -9.72
C GLY A 138 -0.55 -15.44 -8.99
N ASP A 139 -0.26 -16.51 -9.72
CA ASP A 139 -0.44 -17.90 -9.28
C ASP A 139 0.50 -18.33 -8.14
N ALA A 140 0.19 -19.49 -7.54
CA ALA A 140 0.89 -20.12 -6.43
C ALA A 140 0.89 -19.29 -5.14
N SER A 141 -0.22 -18.59 -4.89
CA SER A 141 -0.44 -17.88 -3.64
C SER A 141 -0.54 -18.83 -2.44
N LEU A 142 0.03 -18.44 -1.29
CA LEU A 142 0.08 -19.29 -0.09
C LEU A 142 -1.29 -19.59 0.54
N THR A 143 -2.25 -18.66 0.40
CA THR A 143 -3.55 -18.74 1.10
C THR A 143 -4.72 -18.31 0.21
N ARG A 144 -4.46 -18.11 -1.08
CA ARG A 144 -5.43 -17.73 -2.12
C ARG A 144 -5.30 -18.73 -3.26
N ASN A 145 -6.41 -19.03 -3.92
CA ASN A 145 -6.40 -19.95 -5.05
C ASN A 145 -5.84 -19.26 -6.29
N ASP A 146 -5.34 -20.04 -7.24
CA ASP A 146 -5.07 -19.56 -8.59
C ASP A 146 -6.39 -19.25 -9.31
N ILE A 147 -6.44 -18.15 -10.06
CA ILE A 147 -7.68 -17.66 -10.67
C ILE A 147 -8.36 -18.72 -11.56
N PHE A 148 -7.56 -19.53 -12.25
CA PHE A 148 -8.01 -20.57 -13.18
C PHE A 148 -8.71 -21.72 -12.45
N LEU A 149 -8.30 -22.02 -11.21
CA LEU A 149 -8.82 -23.13 -10.42
C LEU A 149 -10.04 -22.76 -9.57
N ALA A 150 -10.29 -21.47 -9.37
CA ALA A 150 -11.31 -20.97 -8.45
C ALA A 150 -12.34 -20.04 -9.11
N ASN A 151 -12.65 -20.26 -10.39
CA ASN A 151 -13.71 -19.54 -11.13
C ASN A 151 -13.58 -18.00 -11.04
N GLY A 152 -12.35 -17.47 -11.03
CA GLY A 152 -12.13 -16.03 -10.90
C GLY A 152 -11.88 -15.51 -9.48
N ASP A 153 -11.86 -16.37 -8.46
CA ASP A 153 -11.59 -15.97 -7.06
C ASP A 153 -10.14 -16.27 -6.65
N ASP A 154 -9.25 -15.31 -6.91
CA ASP A 154 -7.83 -15.32 -6.53
C ASP A 154 -7.52 -14.47 -5.28
N PHE A 155 -8.55 -14.01 -4.56
CA PHE A 155 -8.40 -13.02 -3.49
C PHE A 155 -8.99 -13.45 -2.14
N THR A 156 -10.02 -14.30 -2.14
CA THR A 156 -10.64 -14.80 -0.91
C THR A 156 -9.69 -15.74 -0.16
N PHE A 157 -9.66 -15.60 1.16
CA PHE A 157 -8.86 -16.49 2.01
C PHE A 157 -9.37 -17.93 1.90
N ASN A 158 -8.46 -18.86 1.62
CA ASN A 158 -8.71 -20.29 1.61
C ASN A 158 -8.04 -20.95 2.83
N SER A 159 -8.83 -21.49 3.76
CA SER A 159 -8.33 -22.16 4.96
C SER A 159 -7.61 -23.47 4.66
N THR A 160 -8.02 -24.20 3.61
CA THR A 160 -7.37 -25.47 3.22
C THR A 160 -5.95 -25.25 2.71
N LEU A 161 -5.64 -24.09 2.10
CA LEU A 161 -4.27 -23.75 1.70
C LEU A 161 -3.41 -23.28 2.89
N PHE A 162 -4.05 -22.83 3.98
CA PHE A 162 -3.38 -22.30 5.16
C PHE A 162 -2.94 -23.39 6.15
N GLU A 163 -3.71 -24.48 6.24
CA GLU A 163 -3.48 -25.63 7.12
C GLU A 163 -2.39 -26.59 6.60
#